data_AF-A0A6A2XU96-F1
#
_entry.id   AF-A0A6A2XU96-F1
#
_cell.length_a   1.000
_cell.length_b   1.000
_cell.length_c   1.000
_cell.angle_alpha   90.00
_cell.angle_beta   90.00
_cell.angle_gamma   90.00
#
_symmetry.space_group_name_H-M   'P 1'
#
loop_
_entity.id
_entity.type
_entity.pdbx_description
1 polymer ?
#
loop_
_entity_poly.entity_id
_entity_poly.type
_entity_poly.pdbx_seq_one_letter_code
_entity_poly.pdbx_strand_id
1 'polypeptide(L)'
;MLPTSELVHQSSIEAASSLLVTALNEGRDVIMDGTLSWEPFVEQTIDMARNVHKHRYRMGVGYKVDEDGNINENYWEQIDEDNDHQTHRKPYRIELVGVVCDGYLAVVRGIRRAITVKRAVRVNSQLRSHKRFASAFPKYCQFVDNARLYCTNALRGPPKLIGWKDGDNKLLIDPDDIKWLSNVSMLNPEANCVYELYEQDQSPVVMPGSVWKDVVLSPARSSIQLELKASIQRIEKQPQL
;
A
#
# COMPACT_ATOMS: atom_id res chain seq x y z
N MET A 1 17.45 18.56 -14.52
CA MET A 1 16.19 18.40 -15.27
C MET A 1 15.51 17.14 -14.76
N LEU A 2 14.36 17.25 -14.11
CA LEU A 2 13.59 16.06 -13.69
C LEU A 2 13.05 15.35 -14.96
N PRO A 3 13.15 14.02 -15.07
CA PRO A 3 12.48 13.25 -16.12
C PRO A 3 10.98 13.60 -16.18
N THR A 4 10.39 13.70 -17.37
CA THR A 4 8.98 14.07 -17.57
C THR A 4 8.01 13.24 -16.72
N SER A 5 8.31 11.96 -16.47
CA SER A 5 7.51 11.08 -15.61
C SER A 5 7.48 11.52 -14.15
N GLU A 6 8.58 12.07 -13.63
CA GLU A 6 8.68 12.55 -12.24
C GLU A 6 7.91 13.86 -12.08
N LEU A 7 7.97 14.76 -13.07
CA LEU A 7 7.17 15.99 -13.09
C LEU A 7 5.67 15.70 -13.10
N VAL A 8 5.22 14.77 -13.95
CA VAL A 8 3.80 14.36 -13.99
C VAL A 8 3.38 13.71 -12.68
N HIS A 9 4.25 12.88 -12.07
CA HIS A 9 3.98 12.28 -10.77
C HIS A 9 3.82 13.32 -9.67
N GLN A 10 4.73 14.30 -9.62
CA GLN A 10 4.67 15.39 -8.64
C GLN A 10 3.42 16.25 -8.81
N SER A 11 3.11 16.66 -10.04
CA SER A 11 1.89 17.42 -10.35
C SER A 11 0.62 16.66 -9.95
N SER A 12 0.59 15.34 -10.17
CA SER A 12 -0.53 14.49 -9.74
C SER A 12 -0.66 14.42 -8.21
N ILE A 13 0.46 14.36 -7.48
CA ILE A 13 0.47 14.35 -6.00
C ILE A 13 -0.04 15.69 -5.47
N GLU A 14 0.42 16.80 -6.04
CA GLU A 14 0.01 18.14 -5.63
C GLU A 14 -1.48 18.37 -5.88
N ALA A 15 -1.99 17.96 -7.05
CA ALA A 15 -3.41 18.06 -7.36
C ALA A 15 -4.27 17.21 -6.41
N ALA A 16 -3.86 15.98 -6.11
CA ALA A 16 -4.58 15.11 -5.17
C ALA A 16 -4.57 15.67 -3.74
N SER A 17 -3.44 16.22 -3.30
CA SER A 17 -3.28 16.82 -1.96
C SER A 17 -4.12 18.09 -1.82
N SER A 18 -4.16 18.93 -2.86
CA SER A 18 -5.00 20.13 -2.91
C SER A 18 -6.49 19.78 -2.84
N LEU A 19 -6.91 18.75 -3.58
CA LEU A 19 -8.29 18.27 -3.55
C LEU A 19 -8.66 17.70 -2.17
N LEU A 20 -7.76 16.95 -1.54
CA LEU A 20 -7.94 16.37 -0.22
C LEU A 20 -8.19 17.47 0.83
N VAL A 21 -7.28 18.44 0.96
CA VAL A 21 -7.42 19.50 1.97
C VAL A 21 -8.66 20.37 1.71
N THR A 22 -8.97 20.64 0.44
CA THR A 22 -10.19 21.38 0.07
C THR A 22 -11.44 20.62 0.49
N ALA A 23 -11.53 19.33 0.19
CA ALA A 23 -12.68 18.50 0.56
C ALA A 23 -12.86 18.39 2.08
N LEU A 24 -11.78 18.22 2.83
CA LEU A 24 -11.81 18.15 4.29
C LEU A 24 -12.23 19.49 4.91
N ASN A 25 -11.68 20.60 4.42
CA ASN A 25 -12.11 21.94 4.82
C ASN A 25 -13.58 22.24 4.50
N GLU A 26 -14.16 21.57 3.51
CA GLU A 26 -15.58 21.71 3.15
C GLU A 26 -16.51 20.77 3.94
N GLY A 27 -15.96 19.85 4.75
CA GLY A 27 -16.74 18.88 5.51
C GLY A 27 -17.27 17.72 4.67
N ARG A 28 -16.66 17.44 3.51
CA ARG A 28 -17.05 16.32 2.64
C ARG A 28 -16.45 14.99 3.12
N ASP A 29 -17.15 13.89 2.90
CA ASP A 29 -16.57 12.56 3.06
C ASP A 29 -15.51 12.31 1.98
N VAL A 30 -14.37 11.74 2.38
CA VAL A 30 -13.23 11.50 1.48
C VAL A 30 -12.77 10.05 1.57
N ILE A 31 -12.53 9.45 0.41
CA ILE A 31 -11.79 8.20 0.29
C ILE A 31 -10.42 8.53 -0.29
N MET A 32 -9.37 8.33 0.51
CA MET A 32 -7.99 8.50 0.07
C MET A 32 -7.39 7.13 -0.26
N ASP A 33 -7.13 6.88 -1.54
CA ASP A 33 -6.39 5.70 -2.01
C ASP A 33 -4.91 6.04 -2.14
N GLY A 34 -4.06 5.38 -1.36
CA GLY A 34 -2.63 5.63 -1.33
C GLY A 34 -1.88 4.48 -0.71
N THR A 35 -0.56 4.45 -0.91
CA THR A 35 0.29 3.39 -0.35
C THR A 35 0.47 3.50 1.16
N LEU A 36 0.26 4.70 1.72
CA LEU A 36 0.46 5.01 3.15
C LEU A 36 1.86 4.61 3.66
N SER A 37 2.85 4.63 2.76
CA SER A 37 4.20 4.14 3.04
C SER A 37 5.15 5.22 3.60
N TRP A 38 4.63 6.39 3.93
CA TRP A 38 5.41 7.51 4.43
C TRP A 38 4.75 8.06 5.70
N GLU A 39 5.29 7.67 6.85
CA GLU A 39 4.65 7.91 8.16
C GLU A 39 4.35 9.38 8.44
N PRO A 40 5.28 10.34 8.27
CA PRO A 40 5.02 11.74 8.61
C PRO A 40 3.85 12.33 7.84
N PHE A 41 3.71 11.96 6.56
CA PHE A 41 2.57 12.38 5.75
C PHE A 41 1.24 11.84 6.30
N VAL A 42 1.19 10.56 6.67
CA VAL A 42 -0.04 9.92 7.17
C VAL A 42 -0.45 10.52 8.51
N GLU A 43 0.51 10.72 9.42
CA GLU A 43 0.26 11.30 10.75
C GLU A 43 -0.25 12.73 10.63
N GLN A 44 0.46 13.59 9.90
CA GLN A 44 0.03 14.98 9.70
C GLN A 44 -1.34 15.05 9.01
N THR A 45 -1.64 14.12 8.08
CA THR A 45 -2.95 14.06 7.42
C THR A 45 -4.07 13.68 8.38
N ILE A 46 -3.82 12.73 9.28
CA ILE A 46 -4.78 12.35 10.32
C ILE A 46 -5.00 13.52 11.27
N ASP A 47 -3.93 14.17 11.74
CA ASP A 47 -4.03 15.32 12.64
C ASP A 47 -4.80 16.47 12.02
N MET A 48 -4.52 16.81 10.76
CA MET A 48 -5.28 17.77 9.99
C MET A 48 -6.76 17.36 9.93
N ALA A 49 -7.08 16.14 9.50
CA ALA A 49 -8.46 15.66 9.38
C ALA A 49 -9.21 15.66 10.72
N ARG A 50 -8.52 15.43 11.85
CA ARG A 50 -9.11 15.57 13.18
C ARG A 50 -9.38 17.03 13.54
N ASN A 51 -8.58 17.98 13.07
CA ASN A 51 -8.66 19.39 13.45
C ASN A 51 -9.41 20.30 12.46
N VAL A 52 -9.70 19.85 11.22
CA VAL A 52 -10.37 20.67 10.19
C VAL A 52 -11.75 21.22 10.56
N HIS A 53 -12.40 20.63 11.58
CA HIS A 53 -13.67 21.13 12.12
C HIS A 53 -13.50 22.41 12.96
N LYS A 54 -12.29 22.69 13.45
CA LYS A 54 -11.93 23.87 14.25
C LYS A 54 -11.14 24.91 13.48
N HIS A 55 -10.29 24.47 12.55
CA HIS A 55 -9.37 25.33 11.82
C HIS A 55 -9.33 24.96 10.35
N ARG A 56 -9.03 25.90 9.48
CA ARG A 56 -8.78 25.60 8.06
C ARG A 56 -7.31 25.32 7.81
N TYR A 57 -7.09 24.52 6.77
CA TYR A 57 -5.75 24.13 6.36
C TYR A 57 -5.51 24.43 4.89
N ARG A 58 -4.24 24.58 4.51
CA ARG A 58 -3.77 24.53 3.12
C ARG A 58 -2.65 23.51 3.00
N MET A 59 -2.28 23.21 1.76
CA MET A 59 -1.05 22.45 1.51
C MET A 59 0.16 23.20 2.07
N GLY A 60 0.98 22.49 2.84
CA GLY A 60 2.31 22.94 3.22
C GLY A 60 3.32 22.70 2.11
N VAL A 61 4.59 22.97 2.41
CA VAL A 61 5.71 22.83 1.47
C VAL A 61 6.04 21.39 1.09
N GLY A 62 5.47 20.40 1.80
CA GLY A 62 5.77 18.99 1.66
C GLY A 62 7.12 18.60 2.26
N TYR A 63 7.76 17.59 1.69
CA TYR A 63 9.13 17.20 2.02
C TYR A 63 10.12 17.99 1.15
N LYS A 64 10.99 18.78 1.77
CA LYS A 64 12.08 19.52 1.12
C LYS A 64 13.37 19.37 1.90
N VAL A 65 14.48 19.32 1.17
CA VAL A 65 15.83 19.36 1.72
C VAL A 65 16.44 20.67 1.25
N ASP A 66 16.78 21.55 2.18
CA ASP A 66 17.39 22.84 1.90
C ASP A 66 18.86 22.68 1.49
N GLU A 67 19.47 23.73 0.93
CA GLU A 67 20.87 23.73 0.47
C GLU A 67 21.86 23.39 1.59
N ASP A 68 21.53 23.78 2.83
CA ASP A 68 22.31 23.48 4.04
C ASP A 68 22.11 22.05 4.57
N GLY A 69 21.28 21.22 3.90
CA GLY A 69 20.96 19.86 4.30
C GLY A 69 19.86 19.75 5.37
N ASN A 70 19.27 20.87 5.80
CA ASN A 70 18.13 20.88 6.71
C ASN A 70 16.90 20.28 6.03
N ILE A 71 16.19 19.39 6.73
CA ILE A 71 14.96 18.76 6.24
C ILE A 71 13.77 19.55 6.77
N ASN A 72 12.96 20.08 5.85
CA ASN A 72 11.66 20.66 6.14
C ASN A 72 10.58 19.69 5.65
N GLU A 73 9.78 19.17 6.59
CA GLU A 73 8.73 18.20 6.30
C GLU A 73 7.40 18.66 6.90
N ASN A 74 6.66 19.45 6.13
CA ASN A 74 5.37 19.98 6.51
C ASN A 74 4.36 19.86 5.37
N TYR A 75 3.41 18.96 5.51
CA TYR A 75 2.42 18.66 4.48
C TYR A 75 1.16 19.54 4.57
N TRP A 76 0.82 20.03 5.77
CA TRP A 76 -0.41 20.78 6.00
C TRP A 76 -0.16 21.98 6.91
N GLU A 77 -0.53 23.17 6.44
CA GLU A 77 -0.41 24.40 7.19
C GLU A 77 -1.78 24.87 7.65
N GLN A 78 -1.92 25.15 8.95
CA GLN A 78 -3.10 25.82 9.47
C GLN A 78 -3.13 27.26 8.96
N ILE A 79 -4.33 27.74 8.61
CA ILE A 79 -4.58 29.11 8.19
C ILE A 79 -5.29 29.83 9.32
N ASP A 80 -4.76 30.98 9.73
CA ASP A 80 -5.46 31.89 10.65
C ASP A 80 -6.60 32.58 9.88
N GLU A 81 -7.83 32.18 10.17
CA GLU A 81 -9.02 32.90 9.75
C GLU A 81 -9.65 33.54 10.99
N ASP A 82 -10.12 34.79 10.86
CA ASP A 82 -10.81 35.51 11.94
C ASP A 82 -11.93 34.66 12.53
N ASN A 83 -12.06 34.73 13.86
CA ASN A 83 -12.82 33.87 14.78
C ASN A 83 -14.32 33.59 14.49
N ASP A 84 -14.84 33.95 13.32
CA ASP A 84 -16.24 33.83 12.92
C ASP A 84 -16.58 32.50 12.21
N HIS A 85 -15.61 31.60 12.09
CA HIS A 85 -15.80 30.26 11.52
C HIS A 85 -15.92 29.17 12.59
N GLN A 86 -16.77 29.38 13.59
CA GLN A 86 -17.32 28.26 14.35
C GLN A 86 -18.23 27.44 13.45
N THR A 87 -17.63 26.59 12.61
CA THR A 87 -18.38 25.59 11.89
C THR A 87 -18.94 24.61 12.93
N HIS A 88 -20.26 24.46 13.02
CA HIS A 88 -20.91 23.45 13.87
C HIS A 88 -20.63 22.00 13.41
N ARG A 89 -19.50 21.77 12.74
CA ARG A 89 -19.11 20.50 12.13
C ARG A 89 -18.54 19.57 13.20
N LYS A 90 -18.88 18.30 13.07
CA LYS A 90 -18.33 17.25 13.92
C LYS A 90 -16.92 16.89 13.43
N PRO A 91 -16.03 16.45 14.33
CA PRO A 91 -14.75 15.89 13.94
C PRO A 91 -14.96 14.68 13.02
N TYR A 92 -14.04 14.49 12.07
CA TYR A 92 -14.08 13.33 11.19
C TYR A 92 -13.90 12.03 11.96
N ARG A 93 -14.66 11.01 11.56
CA ARG A 93 -14.38 9.62 11.84
C ARG A 93 -13.45 9.07 10.76
N ILE A 94 -12.35 8.46 11.16
CA ILE A 94 -11.29 7.98 10.27
C ILE A 94 -11.30 6.44 10.26
N GLU A 95 -11.54 5.89 9.07
CA GLU A 95 -11.53 4.45 8.78
C GLU A 95 -10.28 4.09 7.98
N LEU A 96 -9.40 3.26 8.54
CA LEU A 96 -8.23 2.74 7.82
C LEU A 96 -8.54 1.36 7.23
N VAL A 97 -8.36 1.21 5.93
CA VAL A 97 -8.45 -0.10 5.26
C VAL A 97 -7.10 -0.42 4.63
N GLY A 98 -6.36 -1.31 5.27
CA GLY A 98 -5.08 -1.83 4.80
C GLY A 98 -5.25 -3.09 3.96
N VAL A 99 -4.42 -3.23 2.93
CA VAL A 99 -4.29 -4.46 2.16
C VAL A 99 -2.83 -4.86 2.08
N VAL A 100 -2.53 -6.10 2.43
CA VAL A 100 -1.20 -6.68 2.36
C VAL A 100 -1.19 -7.91 1.46
N CYS A 101 -0.06 -8.14 0.81
CA CYS A 101 0.26 -9.40 0.17
C CYS A 101 1.75 -9.68 0.31
N ASP A 102 2.09 -10.97 0.24
CA ASP A 102 3.46 -11.42 0.15
C ASP A 102 4.22 -10.70 -0.98
N GLY A 103 5.47 -10.31 -0.71
CA GLY A 103 6.30 -9.56 -1.65
C GLY A 103 6.54 -10.28 -2.97
N TYR A 104 6.69 -11.60 -2.97
CA TYR A 104 6.87 -12.35 -4.21
C TYR A 104 5.60 -12.28 -5.06
N LEU A 105 4.44 -12.51 -4.45
CA LEU A 105 3.16 -12.41 -5.14
C LEU A 105 2.92 -10.99 -5.69
N ALA A 106 3.32 -9.96 -4.94
CA ALA A 106 3.26 -8.57 -5.37
C ALA A 106 4.09 -8.31 -6.64
N VAL A 107 5.32 -8.83 -6.70
CA VAL A 107 6.22 -8.70 -7.87
C VAL A 107 5.66 -9.44 -9.08
N VAL A 108 5.18 -10.69 -8.91
CA VAL A 108 4.56 -11.46 -9.99
C VAL A 108 3.35 -10.73 -10.56
N ARG A 109 2.49 -10.18 -9.70
CA ARG A 109 1.34 -9.36 -10.11
C ARG A 109 1.77 -8.10 -10.85
N GLY A 110 2.84 -7.44 -10.39
CA GLY A 110 3.43 -6.27 -11.03
C GLY A 110 3.93 -6.58 -12.45
N ILE A 111 4.67 -7.67 -12.63
CA ILE A 111 5.16 -8.14 -13.94
C ILE A 111 3.99 -8.47 -14.87
N ARG A 112 2.99 -9.23 -14.38
CA ARG A 112 1.80 -9.56 -15.17
C ARG A 112 1.06 -8.31 -15.62
N ARG A 113 0.87 -7.33 -14.73
CA ARG A 113 0.26 -6.03 -15.06
C ARG A 113 1.07 -5.28 -16.12
N ALA A 114 2.40 -5.26 -16.01
CA ALA A 114 3.27 -4.64 -17.01
C ALA A 114 3.09 -5.30 -18.40
N ILE A 115 2.98 -6.62 -18.46
CA ILE A 115 2.77 -7.35 -19.73
C ILE A 115 1.40 -7.04 -20.33
N THR A 116 0.33 -7.18 -19.52
CA THR A 116 -1.06 -7.10 -19.98
C THR A 116 -1.52 -5.67 -20.25
N VAL A 117 -1.22 -4.71 -19.36
CA VAL A 117 -1.73 -3.33 -19.47
C VAL A 117 -0.65 -2.30 -19.78
N LYS A 118 0.60 -2.72 -20.01
CA LYS A 118 1.75 -1.84 -20.28
C LYS A 118 2.06 -0.83 -19.17
N ARG A 119 1.60 -1.09 -17.94
CA ARG A 119 1.88 -0.26 -16.75
C ARG A 119 2.78 -1.00 -15.78
N ALA A 120 4.06 -0.66 -15.79
CA ALA A 120 5.05 -1.20 -14.89
C ALA A 120 5.21 -0.31 -13.63
N VAL A 121 5.62 -0.93 -12.53
CA VAL A 121 6.10 -0.26 -11.33
C VAL A 121 7.51 -0.77 -11.08
N ARG A 122 8.44 0.12 -10.71
CA ARG A 122 9.81 -0.30 -10.37
C ARG A 122 9.75 -1.20 -9.13
N VAL A 123 10.31 -2.41 -9.24
CA VAL A 123 10.24 -3.43 -8.19
C VAL A 123 10.78 -2.90 -6.85
N ASN A 124 11.94 -2.26 -6.85
CA ASN A 124 12.52 -1.66 -5.64
C ASN A 124 11.56 -0.68 -4.94
N SER A 125 10.94 0.24 -5.71
CA SER A 125 9.96 1.21 -5.18
C SER A 125 8.72 0.51 -4.60
N GLN A 126 8.22 -0.52 -5.28
CA GLN A 126 7.10 -1.33 -4.81
C GLN A 126 7.43 -2.02 -3.47
N LEU A 127 8.60 -2.68 -3.38
CA LEU A 127 9.02 -3.40 -2.17
C LEU A 127 9.28 -2.44 -1.00
N ARG A 128 9.93 -1.29 -1.23
CA ARG A 128 10.10 -0.24 -0.21
C ARG A 128 8.75 0.23 0.33
N SER A 129 7.79 0.45 -0.56
CA SER A 129 6.45 0.90 -0.18
C SER A 129 5.71 -0.14 0.67
N HIS A 130 5.73 -1.41 0.25
CA HIS A 130 5.14 -2.52 1.01
C HIS A 130 5.77 -2.66 2.40
N LYS A 131 7.11 -2.65 2.47
CA LYS A 131 7.86 -2.72 3.74
C LYS A 131 7.43 -1.61 4.68
N ARG A 132 7.51 -0.36 4.23
CA ARG A 132 7.19 0.82 5.06
C ARG A 132 5.74 0.82 5.54
N PHE A 133 4.79 0.51 4.68
CA PHE A 133 3.39 0.38 5.09
C PHE A 133 3.21 -0.70 6.16
N ALA A 134 3.76 -1.90 5.93
CA ALA A 134 3.63 -3.01 6.87
C ALA A 134 4.26 -2.69 8.24
N SER A 135 5.41 -2.01 8.24
CA SER A 135 6.07 -1.55 9.47
C SER A 135 5.25 -0.50 10.23
N ALA A 136 4.61 0.43 9.51
CA ALA A 136 3.87 1.54 10.11
C ALA A 136 2.42 1.19 10.50
N PHE A 137 1.80 0.17 9.89
CA PHE A 137 0.39 -0.15 10.09
C PHE A 137 -0.04 -0.30 11.57
N PRO A 138 0.72 -0.96 12.46
CA PRO A 138 0.36 -1.04 13.89
C PRO A 138 0.30 0.32 14.57
N LYS A 139 1.17 1.26 14.17
CA LYS A 139 1.20 2.64 14.67
C LYS A 139 -0.03 3.41 14.16
N TYR A 140 -0.34 3.29 12.86
CA TYR A 140 -1.52 3.93 12.27
C TYR A 140 -2.83 3.52 12.95
N CYS A 141 -2.94 2.26 13.38
CA CYS A 141 -4.11 1.77 14.12
C CYS A 141 -4.38 2.56 15.41
N GLN A 142 -3.37 3.21 16.00
CA GLN A 142 -3.52 4.01 17.21
C GLN A 142 -4.11 5.41 16.95
N PHE A 143 -4.01 5.92 15.71
CA PHE A 143 -4.45 7.27 15.34
C PHE A 143 -5.85 7.33 14.73
N VAL A 144 -6.35 6.19 14.21
CA VAL A 144 -7.64 6.08 13.51
C VAL A 144 -8.70 5.48 14.41
N ASP A 145 -9.98 5.73 14.11
CA ASP A 145 -11.08 5.16 14.92
C ASP A 145 -11.16 3.65 14.70
N ASN A 146 -11.17 3.24 13.43
CA ASN A 146 -11.27 1.84 13.05
C ASN A 146 -10.22 1.47 12.02
N ALA A 147 -9.75 0.23 12.11
CA ALA A 147 -8.80 -0.32 11.14
C ALA A 147 -9.22 -1.72 10.72
N ARG A 148 -9.07 -2.02 9.43
CA ARG A 148 -9.21 -3.37 8.87
C ARG A 148 -7.98 -3.68 8.04
N LEU A 149 -7.41 -4.87 8.21
CA LEU A 149 -6.29 -5.36 7.41
C LEU A 149 -6.72 -6.60 6.66
N TYR A 150 -6.57 -6.55 5.33
CA TYR A 150 -6.89 -7.67 4.46
C TYR A 150 -5.64 -8.27 3.84
N CYS A 151 -5.58 -9.60 3.78
CA CYS A 151 -4.55 -10.35 3.07
C CYS A 151 -5.08 -10.86 1.74
N THR A 152 -4.31 -10.70 0.66
CA THR A 152 -4.68 -11.16 -0.69
C THR A 152 -3.77 -12.28 -1.20
N ASN A 153 -3.19 -13.08 -0.30
CA ASN A 153 -2.29 -14.17 -0.69
C ASN A 153 -3.00 -15.37 -1.33
N ALA A 154 -4.29 -15.53 -1.06
CA ALA A 154 -5.09 -16.56 -1.73
C ALA A 154 -5.12 -16.31 -3.24
N LEU A 155 -4.84 -17.36 -4.03
CA LEU A 155 -4.85 -17.30 -5.50
C LEU A 155 -6.25 -17.04 -6.08
N ARG A 156 -7.30 -17.39 -5.33
CA ARG A 156 -8.71 -17.24 -5.70
C ARG A 156 -9.53 -16.84 -4.48
N GLY A 157 -10.59 -16.09 -4.71
CA GLY A 157 -11.53 -15.67 -3.68
C GLY A 157 -11.33 -14.22 -3.21
N PRO A 158 -12.21 -13.74 -2.33
CA PRO A 158 -12.12 -12.39 -1.78
C PRO A 158 -10.88 -12.26 -0.85
N PRO A 159 -10.39 -11.02 -0.62
CA PRO A 159 -9.38 -10.77 0.39
C PRO A 159 -9.81 -11.29 1.77
N LYS A 160 -8.90 -11.94 2.49
CA LYS A 160 -9.15 -12.46 3.85
C LYS A 160 -8.92 -11.35 4.88
N LEU A 161 -9.87 -11.10 5.78
CA LEU A 161 -9.66 -10.19 6.91
C LEU A 161 -8.72 -10.85 7.93
N ILE A 162 -7.59 -10.20 8.22
CA ILE A 162 -6.55 -10.74 9.12
C ILE A 162 -6.24 -9.82 10.30
N GLY A 163 -6.79 -8.60 10.31
CA GLY A 163 -6.68 -7.67 11.43
C GLY A 163 -7.90 -6.75 11.49
N TRP A 164 -8.40 -6.47 12.69
CA TRP A 164 -9.58 -5.63 12.90
C TRP A 164 -9.48 -4.87 14.23
N LYS A 165 -9.70 -3.55 14.16
CA LYS A 165 -9.84 -2.64 15.30
C LYS A 165 -11.17 -1.92 15.18
N ASP A 166 -11.87 -1.82 16.31
CA ASP A 166 -13.10 -1.06 16.47
C ASP A 166 -12.99 -0.11 17.67
N GLY A 167 -13.09 1.20 17.45
CA GLY A 167 -12.97 2.24 18.48
C GLY A 167 -11.65 2.15 19.24
N ASP A 168 -11.71 2.29 20.58
CA ASP A 168 -10.52 2.27 21.45
C ASP A 168 -9.97 0.86 21.73
N ASN A 169 -10.52 -0.18 21.10
CA ASN A 169 -10.05 -1.54 21.28
C ASN A 169 -8.65 -1.72 20.68
N LYS A 170 -7.91 -2.68 21.24
CA LYS A 170 -6.67 -3.16 20.63
C LYS A 170 -6.97 -3.89 19.31
N LEU A 171 -6.02 -3.88 18.39
CA LEU A 171 -6.11 -4.60 17.12
C LEU A 171 -6.25 -6.12 17.39
N LEU A 172 -7.39 -6.69 17.01
CA LEU A 172 -7.60 -8.14 16.95
C LEU A 172 -6.95 -8.67 15.68
N ILE A 173 -6.30 -9.83 15.78
CA ILE A 173 -5.51 -10.42 14.69
C ILE A 173 -5.89 -11.89 14.47
N ASP A 174 -5.86 -12.33 13.21
CA ASP A 174 -5.85 -13.75 12.87
C ASP A 174 -4.43 -14.29 13.13
N PRO A 175 -4.23 -15.18 14.12
CA PRO A 175 -2.91 -15.65 14.51
C PRO A 175 -2.17 -16.41 13.40
N ASP A 176 -2.91 -17.04 12.48
CA ASP A 176 -2.31 -17.86 11.41
C ASP A 176 -1.78 -17.00 10.26
N ASP A 177 -2.44 -15.87 9.99
CA ASP A 177 -2.16 -15.02 8.82
C ASP A 177 -1.53 -13.66 9.15
N ILE A 178 -1.57 -13.18 10.40
CA ILE A 178 -0.93 -11.91 10.77
C ILE A 178 0.58 -11.90 10.49
N LYS A 179 1.21 -13.08 10.49
CA LYS A 179 2.62 -13.27 10.11
C LYS A 179 2.95 -12.69 8.73
N TRP A 180 1.97 -12.59 7.82
CA TRP A 180 2.18 -11.97 6.52
C TRP A 180 2.51 -10.48 6.62
N LEU A 181 1.88 -9.77 7.55
CA LEU A 181 2.23 -8.37 7.82
C LEU A 181 3.67 -8.26 8.34
N SER A 182 4.03 -9.09 9.33
CA SER A 182 5.38 -9.14 9.91
C SER A 182 6.44 -9.48 8.84
N ASN A 183 6.21 -10.50 8.02
CA ASN A 183 7.12 -10.89 6.94
C ASN A 183 7.33 -9.72 5.96
N VAL A 184 6.25 -9.08 5.51
CA VAL A 184 6.33 -7.94 4.57
C VAL A 184 7.11 -6.76 5.17
N SER A 185 7.00 -6.54 6.48
CA SER A 185 7.78 -5.51 7.19
C SER A 185 9.29 -5.80 7.20
N MET A 186 9.69 -7.04 6.94
CA MET A 186 11.09 -7.51 6.91
C MET A 186 11.65 -7.67 5.48
N LEU A 187 10.91 -7.25 4.45
CA LEU A 187 11.37 -7.32 3.06
C LEU A 187 12.76 -6.67 2.88
N ASN A 188 13.57 -7.28 2.03
CA ASN A 188 14.77 -6.66 1.47
C ASN A 188 14.39 -5.91 0.18
N PRO A 189 14.27 -4.57 0.19
CA PRO A 189 13.92 -3.81 -1.00
C PRO A 189 15.01 -3.82 -2.07
N GLU A 190 16.26 -4.07 -1.68
CA GLU A 190 17.43 -4.11 -2.58
C GLU A 190 17.69 -5.50 -3.14
N ALA A 191 16.75 -6.44 -2.97
CA ALA A 191 16.85 -7.78 -3.50
C ALA A 191 16.97 -7.76 -5.04
N ASN A 192 17.98 -8.45 -5.56
CA ASN A 192 18.22 -8.63 -6.99
C ASN A 192 17.69 -9.97 -7.50
N CYS A 193 17.32 -10.88 -6.60
CA CYS A 193 16.66 -12.13 -6.95
C CYS A 193 15.60 -12.53 -5.92
N VAL A 194 14.78 -13.52 -6.26
CA VAL A 194 13.68 -13.99 -5.38
C VAL A 194 14.18 -14.58 -4.05
N TYR A 195 15.39 -15.13 -4.03
CA TYR A 195 15.98 -15.73 -2.83
C TYR A 195 16.45 -14.69 -1.82
N GLU A 196 16.68 -13.45 -2.26
CA GLU A 196 17.13 -12.34 -1.43
C GLU A 196 15.97 -11.52 -0.85
N LEU A 197 14.72 -11.85 -1.22
CA LEU A 197 13.55 -11.03 -0.89
C LEU A 197 13.26 -10.98 0.63
N TYR A 198 13.58 -12.07 1.31
CA TYR A 198 13.53 -12.22 2.76
C TYR A 198 14.84 -12.82 3.24
N GLU A 199 15.19 -12.62 4.52
CA GLU A 199 16.32 -13.34 5.13
C GLU A 199 16.09 -14.86 5.05
N GLN A 200 17.15 -15.63 4.83
CA GLN A 200 17.06 -17.04 4.42
C GLN A 200 16.25 -17.91 5.40
N ASP A 201 16.34 -17.64 6.70
CA ASP A 201 15.65 -18.42 7.74
C ASP A 201 14.13 -18.14 7.83
N GLN A 202 13.66 -17.08 7.18
CA GLN A 202 12.26 -16.63 7.23
C GLN A 202 11.54 -16.67 5.88
N SER A 203 12.22 -17.15 4.83
CA SER A 203 11.68 -17.08 3.47
C SER A 203 10.41 -17.94 3.31
N PRO A 204 9.24 -17.34 3.07
CA PRO A 204 7.99 -18.07 2.84
C PRO A 204 8.05 -18.96 1.59
N VAL A 205 9.02 -18.72 0.72
CA VAL A 205 9.30 -19.43 -0.53
C VAL A 205 9.61 -20.91 -0.29
N VAL A 206 10.29 -21.26 0.81
CA VAL A 206 10.83 -22.62 1.05
C VAL A 206 9.97 -23.44 2.03
N MET A 207 8.97 -22.80 2.66
CA MET A 207 8.07 -23.46 3.60
C MET A 207 7.12 -24.45 2.90
N PRO A 208 6.82 -25.62 3.49
CA PRO A 208 5.74 -26.50 3.02
C PRO A 208 4.41 -25.76 2.94
N GLY A 209 3.62 -26.00 1.88
CA GLY A 209 2.35 -25.28 1.66
C GLY A 209 2.51 -23.98 0.87
N SER A 210 3.74 -23.55 0.56
CA SER A 210 3.98 -22.37 -0.26
C SER A 210 3.82 -22.70 -1.75
N VAL A 211 3.22 -21.78 -2.51
CA VAL A 211 3.11 -21.90 -3.98
C VAL A 211 4.49 -22.08 -4.62
N TRP A 212 5.54 -21.51 -4.03
CA TRP A 212 6.88 -21.63 -4.56
C TRP A 212 7.42 -23.04 -4.46
N LYS A 213 7.36 -23.66 -3.28
CA LYS A 213 7.81 -25.03 -3.08
C LYS A 213 6.93 -26.02 -3.83
N ASP A 214 5.62 -25.86 -3.69
CA ASP A 214 4.67 -26.88 -4.12
C ASP A 214 4.34 -26.79 -5.62
N VAL A 215 4.51 -25.62 -6.24
CA VAL A 215 4.18 -25.40 -7.66
C VAL A 215 5.40 -24.94 -8.47
N VAL A 216 6.12 -23.91 -8.05
CA VAL A 216 7.17 -23.26 -8.88
C VAL A 216 8.47 -24.08 -8.94
N LEU A 217 8.91 -24.63 -7.82
CA LEU A 217 10.09 -25.49 -7.65
C LEU A 217 9.76 -26.98 -7.74
N SER A 218 8.49 -27.33 -7.91
CA SER A 218 8.07 -28.71 -8.05
C SER A 218 8.79 -29.37 -9.23
N PRO A 219 9.46 -30.52 -9.04
CA PRO A 219 10.10 -31.26 -10.13
C PRO A 219 9.13 -31.62 -11.26
N ALA A 220 7.83 -31.75 -10.95
CA ALA A 220 6.78 -32.06 -11.92
C ALA A 220 6.32 -30.84 -12.74
N ARG A 221 6.80 -29.63 -12.44
CA ARG A 221 6.33 -28.41 -13.12
C ARG A 221 6.55 -28.44 -14.62
N SER A 222 7.70 -28.94 -15.07
CA SER A 222 8.06 -28.97 -16.50
C SER A 222 7.13 -29.88 -17.30
N SER A 223 6.81 -31.07 -16.78
CA SER A 223 5.87 -32.00 -17.42
C SER A 223 4.45 -31.43 -17.45
N ILE A 224 3.99 -30.82 -16.34
CA ILE A 224 2.68 -30.16 -16.28
C ILE A 224 2.60 -29.02 -17.31
N GLN A 225 3.65 -28.20 -17.44
CA GLN A 225 3.67 -27.10 -18.42
C GLN A 225 3.67 -27.60 -19.87
N LEU A 226 4.36 -28.69 -20.16
CA LEU A 226 4.35 -29.35 -21.47
C LEU A 226 2.95 -29.87 -21.81
N GLU A 227 2.31 -30.55 -20.87
CA GLU A 227 0.95 -31.06 -21.04
C GLU A 227 -0.07 -29.92 -21.25
N LEU A 228 0.04 -28.86 -20.46
CA LEU A 228 -0.80 -27.68 -20.59
C LEU A 228 -0.61 -27.01 -21.95
N LYS A 229 0.65 -26.83 -22.39
CA LYS A 229 0.96 -26.27 -23.72
C LYS A 229 0.37 -27.12 -24.83
N ALA A 230 0.53 -28.45 -24.76
CA ALA A 230 -0.02 -29.37 -25.76
C ALA A 230 -1.55 -29.33 -25.79
N SER A 231 -2.20 -29.17 -24.63
CA SER A 231 -3.65 -29.06 -24.51
C SER A 231 -4.18 -27.75 -25.08
N ILE A 232 -3.53 -26.61 -24.77
CA ILE A 232 -3.85 -25.30 -25.35
C ILE A 232 -3.70 -25.34 -26.88
N GLN A 233 -2.58 -25.87 -27.38
CA GLN A 233 -2.35 -25.98 -28.83
C GLN A 233 -3.38 -26.87 -29.53
N ARG A 234 -3.90 -27.91 -28.86
CA ARG A 234 -4.99 -28.74 -29.39
C ARG A 234 -6.29 -27.95 -29.51
N ILE A 235 -6.63 -27.17 -28.48
CA ILE A 235 -7.84 -26.33 -28.47
C ILE A 235 -7.73 -25.21 -29.52
N GLU A 236 -6.59 -24.54 -29.62
CA GLU A 236 -6.37 -23.45 -30.60
C GLU A 236 -6.40 -23.94 -32.06
N LYS A 237 -6.08 -25.21 -32.31
CA LYS A 237 -6.13 -25.85 -33.64
C LYS A 237 -7.50 -26.44 -33.98
N GLN A 238 -8.44 -26.51 -33.04
CA GLN A 238 -9.80 -26.92 -33.37
C GLN A 238 -10.48 -25.82 -34.20
N PRO A 239 -11.10 -26.16 -35.35
CA PRO A 239 -11.87 -25.20 -36.12
C PRO A 239 -12.98 -24.61 -35.24
N GLN A 240 -13.13 -23.29 -35.25
CA GLN A 240 -14.32 -22.65 -34.69
C GLN A 240 -15.52 -23.09 -35.54
N LEU A 241 -16.46 -23.82 -34.93
CA LEU A 241 -17.75 -24.17 -35.53
C LEU A 241 -18.64 -22.92 -35.68
#